data_AF-A0A3M2BX88-F1
#
_entry.id   AF-A0A3M2BX88-F1
#
_cell.length_a   1.000
_cell.length_b   1.000
_cell.length_c   1.000
_cell.angle_alpha   90.00
_cell.angle_beta   90.00
_cell.angle_gamma   90.00
#
_symmetry.space_group_name_H-M   'P 1'
#
loop_
_entity.id
_entity.type
_entity.pdbx_description
1 polymer ?
#
loop_
_entity_poly.entity_id
_entity_poly.type
_entity_poly.pdbx_seq_one_letter_code
_entity_poly.pdbx_strand_id
1 'polypeptide(L)'
;MSAGRWLLALLLAVACSRGAGPGDEPPLETVDLPPAPALNPEADPRAQPREERLGGLLPNDFPSDLPLHLPATVIDFQDLEKGWVSVTLATSGKPAVVREGLAAELRARGWAAGDGRWRKGKREIALTVEPTPGGCHYRYVYRRW
;
A
#
# COMPACT_ATOMS: atom_id res chain seq x y z
N MET A 1 14.89 58.05 -8.06
CA MET A 1 13.80 58.77 -7.36
C MET A 1 12.76 59.19 -8.38
N SER A 2 11.47 59.18 -8.00
CA SER A 2 10.24 59.22 -8.82
C SER A 2 9.98 57.94 -9.63
N ALA A 3 9.11 57.01 -9.23
CA ALA A 3 7.72 57.08 -8.76
C ALA A 3 6.75 57.63 -9.81
N GLY A 4 5.86 56.77 -10.31
CA GLY A 4 4.81 57.11 -11.27
C GLY A 4 3.98 55.90 -11.68
N ARG A 5 3.16 55.39 -10.74
CA ARG A 5 2.11 54.39 -10.95
C ARG A 5 1.12 54.90 -11.99
N TRP A 6 0.84 54.12 -13.04
CA TRP A 6 -0.51 54.01 -13.61
C TRP A 6 -0.78 52.57 -14.02
N LEU A 7 -1.62 51.93 -13.21
CA LEU A 7 -2.43 50.77 -13.59
C LEU A 7 -3.24 51.15 -14.83
N LEU A 8 -3.26 50.28 -15.85
CA LEU A 8 -4.50 49.99 -16.55
C LEU A 8 -4.42 48.56 -17.09
N ALA A 9 -4.99 47.64 -16.30
CA ALA A 9 -5.37 46.33 -16.78
C ALA A 9 -6.51 46.51 -17.79
N LEU A 10 -6.32 46.06 -19.03
CA LEU A 10 -7.43 45.83 -19.95
C LEU A 10 -7.53 44.32 -20.20
N LEU A 11 -8.33 43.68 -19.35
CA LEU A 11 -8.90 42.37 -19.59
C LEU A 11 -9.91 42.51 -20.74
N LEU A 12 -9.52 42.06 -21.94
CA LEU A 12 -10.44 41.84 -23.04
C LEU A 12 -10.91 40.38 -22.99
N ALA A 13 -11.90 40.15 -22.13
CA ALA A 13 -12.82 39.03 -22.26
C ALA A 13 -13.93 39.46 -23.22
N VAL A 14 -13.84 39.08 -24.50
CA VAL A 14 -15.01 39.09 -25.40
C VAL A 14 -14.95 37.91 -26.34
N ALA A 15 -16.01 37.12 -26.23
CA ALA A 15 -16.56 36.18 -27.21
C ALA A 15 -15.82 34.87 -27.44
N CYS A 16 -16.34 33.82 -26.79
CA CYS A 16 -16.55 32.53 -27.43
C CYS A 16 -17.18 32.75 -28.82
N SER A 17 -16.36 32.77 -29.86
CA SER A 17 -16.85 32.61 -31.23
C SER A 17 -17.31 31.17 -31.37
N ARG A 18 -18.59 30.94 -31.12
CA ARG A 18 -19.34 29.75 -31.53
C ARG A 18 -19.42 29.75 -33.05
N GLY A 19 -18.31 29.39 -33.68
CA GLY A 19 -18.24 29.03 -35.09
C GLY A 19 -18.58 27.55 -35.23
N ALA A 20 -19.85 27.19 -35.02
CA ALA A 20 -20.37 25.91 -35.51
C ALA A 20 -20.55 26.05 -37.03
N GLY A 21 -19.45 25.91 -37.77
CA GLY A 21 -19.54 25.52 -39.16
C GLY A 21 -19.87 24.02 -39.19
N PRO A 22 -20.85 23.56 -39.98
CA PRO A 22 -20.99 22.13 -40.25
C PRO A 22 -19.82 21.75 -41.16
N GLY A 23 -18.65 21.53 -40.55
CA GLY A 23 -17.62 20.74 -41.18
C GLY A 23 -18.13 19.31 -41.16
N ASP A 24 -18.32 18.73 -42.33
CA ASP A 24 -18.50 17.28 -42.51
C ASP A 24 -17.34 16.57 -41.79
N GLU A 25 -17.53 16.21 -40.52
CA GLU A 25 -16.71 15.17 -39.91
C GLU A 25 -17.05 13.88 -40.65
N PRO A 26 -16.07 13.23 -41.31
CA PRO A 26 -16.32 11.96 -41.94
C PRO A 26 -16.86 11.00 -40.87
N PRO A 27 -17.86 10.16 -41.20
CA PRO A 27 -18.43 9.24 -40.22
C PRO A 27 -17.31 8.39 -39.62
N LEU A 28 -17.16 8.47 -38.30
CA LEU A 28 -16.24 7.59 -37.56
C LEU A 28 -16.74 6.17 -37.71
N GLU A 29 -16.03 5.38 -38.51
CA GLU A 29 -16.28 3.96 -38.66
C GLU A 29 -15.73 3.22 -37.44
N THR A 30 -16.60 2.76 -36.55
CA THR A 30 -16.24 1.79 -35.52
C THR A 30 -15.94 0.46 -36.19
N VAL A 31 -14.66 0.15 -36.32
CA VAL A 31 -14.20 -1.17 -36.76
C VAL A 31 -14.19 -2.10 -35.55
N ASP A 32 -14.94 -3.20 -35.64
CA ASP A 32 -14.86 -4.28 -34.66
C ASP A 32 -13.50 -4.96 -34.77
N LEU A 33 -12.66 -4.74 -33.76
CA LEU A 33 -11.39 -5.45 -33.64
C LEU A 33 -11.64 -6.85 -33.07
N PRO A 34 -11.01 -7.88 -33.64
CA PRO A 34 -11.07 -9.22 -33.06
C PRO A 34 -10.46 -9.21 -31.64
N PRO A 35 -10.85 -10.15 -30.78
CA PRO A 35 -10.26 -10.28 -29.46
C PRO A 35 -8.75 -10.40 -29.55
N ALA A 36 -8.04 -9.69 -28.67
CA ALA A 36 -6.59 -9.79 -28.61
C ALA A 36 -6.18 -11.25 -28.39
N PRO A 37 -5.09 -11.71 -29.03
CA PRO A 37 -4.58 -13.05 -28.80
C PRO A 37 -4.25 -13.23 -27.32
N ALA A 38 -4.50 -14.44 -26.80
CA ALA A 38 -4.11 -14.79 -25.44
C ALA A 38 -2.59 -14.71 -25.30
N LEU A 39 -2.12 -13.63 -24.67
CA LEU A 39 -0.71 -13.46 -24.34
C LEU A 39 -0.41 -14.37 -23.13
N ASN A 40 0.61 -15.22 -23.26
CA ASN A 40 1.20 -15.91 -22.12
C ASN A 40 2.39 -15.07 -21.62
N PRO A 41 2.21 -14.28 -20.54
CA PRO A 41 3.29 -13.46 -20.00
C PRO A 41 4.47 -14.30 -19.46
N GLU A 42 4.25 -15.58 -19.15
CA GLU A 42 5.33 -16.48 -18.69
C GLU A 42 6.19 -17.03 -19.83
N ALA A 43 5.71 -16.93 -21.07
CA ALA A 43 6.45 -17.34 -22.26
C ALA A 43 7.24 -16.19 -22.91
N ASP A 44 7.16 -14.96 -22.38
CA ASP A 44 7.88 -13.82 -22.92
C ASP A 44 9.34 -13.81 -22.40
N PRO A 45 10.35 -14.02 -23.27
CA PRO A 45 11.75 -13.98 -22.87
C PRO A 45 12.24 -12.59 -22.45
N ARG A 46 11.44 -11.54 -22.68
CA ARG A 46 11.68 -10.17 -22.20
C ARG A 46 10.94 -9.89 -20.89
N ALA A 47 10.07 -10.79 -20.42
CA ALA A 47 9.45 -10.65 -19.11
C ALA A 47 10.55 -10.69 -18.05
N GLN A 48 10.74 -9.58 -17.36
CA GLN A 48 11.59 -9.57 -16.18
C GLN A 48 10.89 -10.39 -15.09
N PRO A 49 11.63 -11.18 -14.29
CA PRO A 49 11.08 -11.77 -13.08
C PRO A 49 10.49 -10.65 -12.24
N ARG A 50 9.17 -10.63 -12.11
CA ARG A 50 8.52 -9.70 -11.20
C ARG A 50 8.85 -10.23 -9.81
N GLU A 51 9.75 -9.57 -9.09
CA GLU A 51 9.81 -9.76 -7.65
C GLU A 51 8.38 -9.55 -7.15
N GLU A 52 7.81 -10.54 -6.46
CA GLU A 52 6.60 -10.36 -5.66
C GLU A 52 6.96 -9.36 -4.56
N ARG A 53 7.01 -8.07 -4.94
CA ARG A 53 7.07 -6.96 -4.02
C ARG A 53 5.69 -6.85 -3.45
N LEU A 54 5.52 -7.68 -2.44
CA LEU A 54 4.56 -7.47 -1.43
C LEU A 54 4.83 -6.06 -0.83
N GLY A 55 4.16 -5.05 -1.39
CA GLY A 55 4.30 -3.63 -1.04
C GLY A 55 3.02 -3.09 -0.41
N GLY A 56 3.03 -2.97 0.92
CA GLY A 56 2.07 -2.18 1.68
C GLY A 56 2.83 -1.15 2.51
N LEU A 57 2.31 0.08 2.59
CA LEU A 57 2.87 1.09 3.48
C LEU A 57 2.47 0.77 4.91
N LEU A 58 3.45 0.70 5.81
CA LEU A 58 3.16 0.64 7.23
C LEU A 58 2.54 1.96 7.69
N PRO A 59 1.64 1.93 8.68
CA PRO A 59 1.20 3.13 9.37
C PRO A 59 2.39 3.94 9.89
N ASN A 60 2.30 5.27 9.83
CA ASN A 60 3.38 6.16 10.29
C ASN A 60 3.74 5.97 11.77
N ASP A 61 2.78 5.47 12.55
CA ASP A 61 2.89 5.16 13.97
C ASP A 61 3.18 3.67 14.24
N PHE A 62 3.53 2.89 13.20
CA PHE A 62 3.95 1.52 13.40
C PHE A 62 5.24 1.48 14.22
N PRO A 63 5.28 0.74 15.34
CA PRO A 63 6.43 0.83 16.22
C PRO A 63 7.68 0.20 15.61
N SER A 64 8.76 0.98 15.62
CA SER A 64 10.04 0.62 14.98
C SER A 64 10.74 -0.59 15.61
N ASP A 65 10.41 -0.94 16.85
CA ASP A 65 10.97 -2.11 17.53
C ASP A 65 10.13 -3.39 17.37
N LEU A 66 9.00 -3.35 16.65
CA LEU A 66 8.30 -4.56 16.22
C LEU A 66 8.96 -5.13 14.96
N PRO A 67 9.35 -6.42 14.96
CA PRO A 67 9.99 -7.02 13.81
C PRO A 67 8.98 -7.33 12.70
N LEU A 68 9.47 -7.31 11.47
CA LEU A 68 8.74 -7.76 10.28
C LEU A 68 9.45 -8.98 9.72
N HIS A 69 8.67 -9.99 9.33
CA HIS A 69 9.20 -11.14 8.59
C HIS A 69 9.15 -10.81 7.11
N LEU A 70 10.29 -10.45 6.52
CA LEU A 70 10.37 -10.01 5.12
C LEU A 70 10.68 -11.19 4.18
N PRO A 71 10.14 -11.20 2.95
CA PRO A 71 9.25 -10.19 2.36
C PRO A 71 7.82 -10.26 2.93
N ALA A 72 7.17 -9.10 3.13
CA ALA A 72 5.79 -9.00 3.60
C ALA A 72 5.06 -7.73 3.13
N THR A 73 3.74 -7.84 2.91
CA THR A 73 2.81 -6.74 2.56
C THR A 73 1.88 -6.45 3.71
N VAL A 74 1.61 -5.19 4.00
CA VAL A 74 0.42 -4.80 4.80
C VAL A 74 -0.84 -5.03 3.98
N ILE A 75 -1.71 -5.96 4.42
CA ILE A 75 -2.97 -6.28 3.75
C ILE A 75 -4.20 -5.71 4.44
N ASP A 76 -4.09 -5.33 5.72
CA ASP A 76 -5.17 -4.74 6.49
C ASP A 76 -4.62 -3.88 7.65
N PHE A 77 -5.34 -2.81 7.95
CA PHE A 77 -5.05 -1.86 9.02
C PHE A 77 -6.36 -1.37 9.63
N GLN A 78 -6.47 -1.45 10.96
CA GLN A 78 -7.68 -1.02 11.67
C GLN A 78 -7.34 -0.29 12.96
N ASP A 79 -7.95 0.88 13.16
CA ASP A 79 -8.05 1.51 14.47
C ASP A 79 -9.10 0.76 15.30
N LEU A 80 -8.72 0.34 16.51
CA LEU A 80 -9.58 -0.34 17.47
C LEU A 80 -9.92 0.60 18.63
N GLU A 81 -10.89 0.20 19.46
CA GLU A 81 -11.29 1.00 20.63
C GLU A 81 -10.13 1.28 21.59
N LYS A 82 -10.21 2.40 22.32
CA LYS A 82 -9.26 2.78 23.39
C LYS A 82 -7.79 2.94 22.90
N GLY A 83 -7.60 3.28 21.63
CA GLY A 83 -6.28 3.56 21.05
C GLY A 83 -5.45 2.32 20.73
N TRP A 84 -6.12 1.17 20.60
CA TRP A 84 -5.51 -0.03 20.04
C TRP A 84 -5.51 0.06 18.51
N VAL A 85 -4.55 -0.60 17.89
CA VAL A 85 -4.34 -0.63 16.45
C VAL A 85 -4.04 -2.07 16.05
N SER A 86 -4.63 -2.51 14.95
CA SER A 86 -4.38 -3.81 14.33
C SER A 86 -3.70 -3.62 12.97
N VAL A 87 -2.60 -4.33 12.74
CA VAL A 87 -1.89 -4.37 11.46
C VAL A 87 -1.71 -5.81 11.04
N THR A 88 -2.26 -6.17 9.89
CA THR A 88 -2.13 -7.52 9.31
C THR A 88 -1.18 -7.48 8.13
N LEU A 89 -0.20 -8.38 8.14
CA LEU A 89 0.77 -8.55 7.08
C LEU A 89 0.66 -9.93 6.44
N ALA A 90 0.78 -10.00 5.12
CA ALA A 90 0.88 -11.24 4.36
C ALA A 90 2.34 -11.52 3.98
N THR A 91 2.74 -12.79 4.03
CA THR A 91 4.03 -13.28 3.57
C THR A 91 3.89 -14.69 3.00
N SER A 92 4.76 -15.05 2.05
CA SER A 92 4.85 -16.42 1.52
C SER A 92 5.58 -17.40 2.46
N GLY A 93 6.10 -16.90 3.58
CA GLY A 93 6.78 -17.71 4.59
C GLY A 93 5.87 -18.77 5.24
N LYS A 94 6.46 -19.93 5.58
CA LYS A 94 5.74 -21.00 6.29
C LYS A 94 5.34 -20.52 7.70
N PRO A 95 4.10 -20.77 8.16
CA PRO A 95 3.60 -20.25 9.44
C PRO A 95 4.48 -20.54 10.65
N ALA A 96 5.06 -21.74 10.74
CA ALA A 96 5.95 -22.13 11.84
C ALA A 96 7.25 -21.31 11.84
N VAL A 97 7.88 -21.17 10.67
CA VAL A 97 9.11 -20.37 10.48
C VAL A 97 8.87 -18.90 10.80
N VAL A 98 7.75 -18.35 10.32
CA VAL A 98 7.36 -16.96 10.60
C VAL A 98 7.14 -16.75 12.09
N ARG A 99 6.38 -17.64 12.74
CA ARG A 99 6.10 -17.57 14.19
C ARG A 99 7.38 -17.64 15.02
N GLU A 100 8.26 -18.59 14.73
CA GLU A 100 9.52 -18.77 15.44
C GLU A 100 10.48 -17.60 15.22
N GLY A 101 10.61 -17.14 13.97
CA GLY A 101 11.45 -15.99 13.62
C GLY A 101 10.99 -14.70 14.27
N LEU A 102 9.70 -14.37 14.19
CA LEU A 102 9.14 -13.19 14.86
C LEU A 102 9.30 -13.30 16.39
N ALA A 103 9.09 -14.48 16.97
CA ALA A 103 9.29 -14.70 18.40
C ALA A 103 10.76 -14.54 18.82
N ALA A 104 11.71 -15.03 18.02
CA ALA A 104 13.14 -14.87 18.28
C ALA A 104 13.55 -13.39 18.23
N GLU A 105 13.12 -12.66 17.20
CA GLU A 105 13.37 -11.23 17.05
C GLU A 105 12.75 -10.40 18.18
N LEU A 106 11.51 -10.70 18.58
CA LEU A 106 10.87 -10.04 19.71
C LEU A 106 11.68 -10.23 20.99
N ARG A 107 12.14 -11.45 21.29
CA ARG A 107 13.01 -11.71 22.45
C ARG A 107 14.33 -10.95 22.37
N ALA A 108 14.98 -10.96 21.20
CA ALA A 108 16.22 -10.23 20.96
C ALA A 108 16.06 -8.72 21.20
N ARG A 109 14.86 -8.18 20.93
CA ARG A 109 14.50 -6.77 21.16
C ARG A 109 13.95 -6.50 22.57
N GLY A 110 14.05 -7.45 23.49
CA GLY A 110 13.69 -7.30 24.90
C GLY A 110 12.21 -7.46 25.20
N TRP A 111 11.45 -8.10 24.31
CA TRP A 111 10.06 -8.46 24.60
C TRP A 111 10.00 -9.81 25.31
N ALA A 112 9.22 -9.87 26.39
CA ALA A 112 8.93 -11.09 27.11
C ALA A 112 7.62 -11.71 26.59
N ALA A 113 7.65 -13.01 26.29
CA ALA A 113 6.45 -13.78 25.97
C ALA A 113 5.65 -14.09 27.23
N GLY A 114 4.33 -13.97 27.16
CA GLY A 114 3.37 -14.45 28.15
C GLY A 114 2.23 -15.21 27.48
N ASP A 115 1.09 -15.32 28.16
CA ASP A 115 -0.10 -16.06 27.70
C ASP A 115 -0.74 -15.41 26.45
N GLY A 116 -0.16 -15.71 25.27
CA GLY A 116 -0.63 -15.20 23.98
C GLY A 116 -0.31 -13.72 23.71
N ARG A 117 0.46 -13.06 24.59
CA ARG A 117 0.86 -11.65 24.46
C ARG A 117 2.35 -11.47 24.70
N TRP A 118 2.89 -10.37 24.20
CA TRP A 118 4.27 -9.95 24.40
C TRP A 118 4.32 -8.62 25.13
N ARG A 119 5.25 -8.48 26.08
CA ARG A 119 5.39 -7.28 26.92
C ARG A 119 6.79 -6.71 26.92
N LYS A 120 6.89 -5.38 26.96
CA LYS A 120 8.14 -4.63 27.11
C LYS A 120 7.89 -3.36 27.92
N GLY A 121 8.28 -3.36 29.20
CA GLY A 121 7.91 -2.31 30.13
C GLY A 121 6.40 -2.21 30.29
N LYS A 122 5.83 -1.02 30.02
CA LYS A 122 4.37 -0.77 30.06
C LYS A 122 3.66 -1.12 28.75
N ARG A 123 4.40 -1.56 27.72
CA ARG A 123 3.88 -1.83 26.38
C ARG A 123 3.49 -3.30 26.27
N GLU A 124 2.41 -3.54 25.55
CA GLU A 124 1.87 -4.88 25.30
C GLU A 124 1.43 -4.99 23.85
N ILE A 125 1.70 -6.15 23.24
CA ILE A 125 1.20 -6.51 21.92
C ILE A 125 0.61 -7.92 21.95
N ALA A 126 -0.35 -8.20 21.08
CA ALA A 126 -0.70 -9.55 20.67
C ALA A 126 -0.13 -9.79 19.27
N LEU A 127 0.44 -10.99 19.06
CA LEU A 127 0.93 -11.44 17.76
C LEU A 127 0.25 -12.76 17.43
N THR A 128 -0.52 -12.77 16.34
CA THR A 128 -1.09 -14.01 15.79
C THR A 128 -0.47 -14.30 14.43
N VAL A 129 -0.40 -15.60 14.08
CA VAL A 129 0.06 -16.08 12.78
C VAL A 129 -0.91 -17.15 12.32
N GLU A 130 -1.53 -16.94 11.16
CA GLU A 130 -2.60 -17.73 10.59
C GLU A 130 -2.17 -18.26 9.20
N PRO A 131 -2.31 -19.56 8.94
CA PRO A 131 -1.93 -20.13 7.65
C PRO A 131 -2.87 -19.68 6.52
N THR A 132 -2.32 -19.51 5.32
CA THR A 132 -3.07 -19.27 4.09
C THR A 132 -2.56 -20.20 2.98
N PRO A 133 -3.31 -20.41 1.88
CA PRO A 133 -2.88 -21.31 0.81
C PRO A 133 -1.50 -20.99 0.20
N GLY A 134 -1.07 -19.72 0.24
CA GLY A 134 0.21 -19.26 -0.32
C GLY A 134 1.28 -18.90 0.72
N GLY A 135 1.04 -19.15 2.01
CA GLY A 135 1.96 -18.75 3.09
C GLY A 135 1.24 -18.54 4.41
N CYS A 136 1.34 -17.33 4.96
CA CYS A 136 0.61 -16.97 6.17
C CYS A 136 0.31 -15.48 6.24
N HIS A 137 -0.69 -15.15 7.06
CA HIS A 137 -0.92 -13.81 7.56
C HIS A 137 -0.46 -13.74 9.01
N TYR A 138 0.23 -12.68 9.38
CA TYR A 138 0.52 -12.39 10.77
C TYR A 138 -0.01 -11.02 11.15
N ARG A 139 -0.55 -10.91 12.37
CA ARG A 139 -1.23 -9.70 12.84
C ARG A 139 -0.62 -9.23 14.15
N TYR A 140 -0.29 -7.96 14.18
CA TYR A 140 0.02 -7.24 15.40
C TYR A 140 -1.22 -6.49 15.90
N VAL A 141 -1.52 -6.64 17.18
CA VAL A 141 -2.47 -5.77 17.88
C VAL A 141 -1.72 -5.09 19.01
N TYR A 142 -1.60 -3.77 18.96
CA TYR A 142 -0.82 -2.96 19.91
C TYR A 142 -1.55 -1.68 20.26
N ARG A 143 -1.18 -1.04 21.37
CA ARG A 143 -1.68 0.28 21.75
C ARG A 143 -0.74 1.36 21.23
N ARG A 144 -1.23 2.49 20.70
CA ARG A 144 -0.35 3.63 20.35
C ARG A 144 0.41 4.12 21.60
N TRP A 145 1.70 4.45 21.44
CA TRP A 145 2.56 5.02 22.50
C TRP A 145 3.49 6.08 21.95
#